data_AF-A0A2G8JDW7-F1
#
_entry.id   AF-A0A2G8JDW7-F1
#
_cell.length_a   1.000
_cell.length_b   1.000
_cell.length_c   1.000
_cell.angle_alpha   90.00
_cell.angle_beta   90.00
_cell.angle_gamma   90.00
#
_symmetry.space_group_name_H-M   'P 1'
#
loop_
_entity.id
_entity.type
_entity.pdbx_description
1 polymer ?
#
loop_
_entity_poly.entity_id
_entity_poly.type
_entity_poly.pdbx_seq_one_letter_code
_entity_poly.pdbx_strand_id
1 'polypeptide(L)'
;MVAIGNSVSETYLMDCSVPQGSVAGPFMFTVYVSPLEDLIEARGVHTMMYTDDTQLYLVLNPAEARGDQLQRLEDCIRSVRAWTTANKLMLNDTKTQIGRIRKYIDRPTAERLVHAFVTSHLDANNSLLYGLPNSAIAKLQRVQNSAARVVLGVSGRDVNINALRKNELHWLPVKDRIVYKILLLTYKSLNGLSSYIRDLAAYTPGRSLRSASQALLVVPKSVSTKNYGDRAFSVAAPKLWNDLPHNIKTASSQYLRQF
;
A
#
# COMPACT_ATOMS: atom_id res chain seq x y z
N MET A 1 -16.06 -3.44 -32.47
CA MET A 1 -16.10 -2.54 -33.63
C MET A 1 -16.98 -1.36 -33.27
N VAL A 2 -16.42 -0.16 -33.16
CA VAL A 2 -17.17 1.07 -32.89
C VAL A 2 -17.03 1.96 -34.12
N ALA A 3 -18.13 2.53 -34.62
CA ALA A 3 -18.14 3.41 -35.79
C ALA A 3 -18.62 4.81 -35.39
N ILE A 4 -17.88 5.84 -35.83
CA ILE A 4 -18.29 7.25 -35.71
C ILE A 4 -18.14 7.88 -37.09
N GLY A 5 -19.25 8.30 -37.70
CA GLY A 5 -19.26 8.77 -39.09
C GLY A 5 -18.84 7.67 -40.07
N ASN A 6 -17.90 7.96 -40.96
CA ASN A 6 -17.34 7.01 -41.94
C ASN A 6 -16.10 6.25 -41.44
N SER A 7 -15.73 6.42 -40.17
CA SER A 7 -14.55 5.77 -39.60
C SER A 7 -14.96 4.61 -38.68
N VAL A 8 -14.35 3.45 -38.90
CA VAL A 8 -14.62 2.21 -38.15
C VAL A 8 -13.35 1.79 -37.44
N SER A 9 -13.44 1.45 -36.15
CA SER A 9 -12.29 0.94 -35.38
C SER A 9 -11.86 -0.45 -35.85
N GLU A 10 -10.57 -0.77 -35.73
CA GLU A 10 -10.07 -2.14 -35.90
C GLU A 10 -10.73 -3.12 -34.92
N THR A 11 -10.81 -4.40 -35.34
CA THR A 11 -11.32 -5.49 -34.52
C THR A 11 -10.21 -6.04 -33.64
N TYR A 12 -10.40 -6.01 -32.33
CA TYR A 12 -9.50 -6.62 -31.36
C TYR A 12 -10.17 -7.81 -30.69
N LEU A 13 -9.48 -8.95 -30.65
CA LEU A 13 -9.96 -10.14 -29.97
C LEU A 13 -9.73 -9.98 -28.46
N MET A 14 -10.80 -9.99 -27.66
CA MET A 14 -10.69 -9.91 -26.19
C MET A 14 -10.73 -11.31 -25.60
N ASP A 15 -9.62 -11.77 -25.02
CA ASP A 15 -9.53 -13.08 -24.35
C ASP A 15 -10.32 -13.14 -23.04
N CYS A 16 -10.55 -12.00 -22.41
CA CYS A 16 -11.34 -11.90 -21.18
C CYS A 16 -11.87 -10.48 -21.01
N SER A 17 -13.17 -10.27 -21.23
CA SER A 17 -13.97 -9.08 -20.91
C SER A 17 -15.36 -9.26 -21.52
N VAL A 18 -16.37 -8.56 -20.99
CA VAL A 18 -17.62 -8.35 -21.72
C VAL A 18 -17.65 -6.91 -22.24
N PRO A 19 -17.99 -6.65 -23.52
CA PRO A 19 -18.01 -5.30 -24.06
C PRO A 19 -18.93 -4.37 -23.24
N GLN A 20 -18.41 -3.20 -22.90
CA GLN A 20 -19.16 -2.16 -22.22
C GLN A 20 -20.33 -1.71 -23.10
N GLY A 21 -21.56 -1.74 -22.57
CA GLY A 21 -22.79 -1.43 -23.31
C GLY A 21 -23.47 -2.65 -23.95
N SER A 22 -22.96 -3.86 -23.72
CA SER A 22 -23.68 -5.08 -24.11
C SER A 22 -24.93 -5.32 -23.25
N VAL A 23 -26.02 -5.75 -23.89
CA VAL A 23 -27.29 -6.08 -23.20
C VAL A 23 -27.11 -7.27 -22.24
N ALA A 24 -26.26 -8.23 -22.61
CA ALA A 24 -25.97 -9.41 -21.79
C ALA A 24 -24.92 -9.16 -20.69
N GLY A 25 -24.19 -8.04 -20.74
CA GLY A 25 -23.09 -7.74 -19.81
C GLY A 25 -23.48 -7.80 -18.34
N PRO A 26 -24.55 -7.10 -17.90
CA PRO A 26 -25.00 -7.15 -16.52
C PRO A 26 -25.36 -8.57 -16.05
N PHE A 27 -26.08 -9.34 -16.88
CA PHE A 27 -26.46 -10.72 -16.55
C PHE A 27 -25.25 -11.64 -16.39
N MET A 28 -24.33 -11.61 -17.36
CA MET A 28 -23.10 -12.41 -17.33
C MET A 28 -22.24 -12.05 -16.12
N PHE A 29 -22.17 -10.76 -15.77
CA PHE A 29 -21.46 -10.31 -14.56
C PHE A 29 -22.11 -10.85 -13.29
N THR A 30 -23.44 -10.79 -13.16
CA THR A 30 -24.17 -11.36 -12.00
C THR A 30 -23.91 -12.85 -11.83
N VAL A 31 -23.99 -13.64 -12.92
CA VAL A 31 -23.67 -15.08 -12.87
C VAL A 31 -22.21 -15.33 -12.51
N TYR A 32 -21.30 -14.48 -13.01
CA TYR A 32 -19.87 -14.61 -12.73
C TYR A 32 -19.54 -14.39 -11.24
N VAL A 33 -20.21 -13.43 -10.59
CA VAL A 33 -19.99 -13.10 -9.18
C VAL A 33 -20.85 -13.89 -8.21
N SER A 34 -21.84 -14.66 -8.68
CA SER A 34 -22.76 -15.39 -7.78
C SER A 34 -22.08 -16.35 -6.80
N PRO A 35 -20.98 -17.08 -7.12
CA PRO A 35 -20.31 -17.94 -6.14
C PRO A 35 -19.72 -17.18 -4.94
N LEU A 36 -19.59 -15.85 -5.05
CA LEU A 36 -19.14 -15.01 -3.96
C LEU A 36 -20.17 -14.98 -2.81
N GLU A 37 -21.46 -15.06 -3.14
CA GLU A 37 -22.55 -15.07 -2.15
C GLU A 37 -22.48 -16.32 -1.29
N ASP A 38 -22.37 -17.50 -1.92
CA ASP A 38 -22.19 -18.78 -1.22
C ASP A 38 -20.97 -18.77 -0.29
N LEU A 39 -19.86 -18.17 -0.75
CA LEU A 39 -18.63 -18.05 0.03
C LEU A 39 -18.81 -17.15 1.26
N ILE A 40 -19.59 -16.08 1.14
CA ILE A 40 -19.86 -15.14 2.24
C ILE A 40 -20.81 -15.79 3.26
N GLU A 41 -21.88 -16.43 2.78
CA GLU A 41 -22.84 -17.15 3.63
C GLU A 41 -22.19 -18.31 4.39
N ALA A 42 -21.25 -19.03 3.77
CA ALA A 42 -20.49 -20.09 4.42
C ALA A 42 -19.64 -19.60 5.62
N ARG A 43 -19.39 -18.29 5.74
CA ARG A 43 -18.69 -17.66 6.87
C ARG A 43 -19.65 -17.07 7.91
N GLY A 44 -20.95 -17.27 7.71
CA GLY A 44 -22.01 -16.72 8.55
C GLY A 44 -22.04 -15.19 8.52
N VAL A 45 -21.73 -14.60 7.37
CA VAL A 45 -21.86 -13.16 7.12
C VAL A 45 -22.97 -13.01 6.09
N HIS A 46 -23.86 -12.03 6.27
CA HIS A 46 -24.90 -11.74 5.29
C HIS A 46 -24.33 -10.83 4.21
N THR A 47 -24.83 -10.97 2.98
CA THR A 47 -24.41 -10.13 1.86
C THR A 47 -25.61 -9.48 1.18
N MET A 48 -25.38 -8.33 0.58
CA MET A 48 -26.25 -7.75 -0.42
C MET A 48 -25.38 -7.36 -1.60
N MET A 49 -25.64 -7.95 -2.76
CA MET A 49 -24.91 -7.68 -3.99
C MET A 49 -25.80 -6.91 -4.95
N TYR A 50 -25.31 -5.78 -5.43
CA TYR A 50 -25.91 -5.05 -6.53
C TYR A 50 -24.81 -4.71 -7.52
N THR A 51 -24.82 -5.37 -8.69
CA THR A 51 -23.75 -5.27 -9.68
C THR A 51 -22.37 -5.43 -9.04
N ASP A 52 -21.45 -4.50 -9.27
CA ASP A 52 -20.09 -4.43 -8.73
C ASP A 52 -20.03 -4.00 -7.25
N ASP A 53 -21.12 -3.48 -6.68
CA ASP A 53 -21.19 -3.08 -5.28
C ASP A 53 -21.64 -4.27 -4.41
N THR A 54 -20.72 -4.76 -3.56
CA THR A 54 -21.00 -5.82 -2.58
C THR A 54 -20.95 -5.27 -1.16
N GLN A 55 -22.02 -5.49 -0.39
CA GLN A 55 -22.13 -5.05 1.00
C GLN A 55 -22.17 -6.26 1.93
N LEU A 56 -21.28 -6.28 2.92
CA LEU A 56 -21.23 -7.31 3.95
C LEU A 56 -21.90 -6.82 5.23
N TYR A 57 -22.76 -7.66 5.79
CA TYR A 57 -23.53 -7.41 7.00
C TYR A 57 -23.24 -8.47 8.04
N LEU A 58 -22.88 -8.03 9.25
CA LEU A 58 -22.75 -8.90 10.41
C LEU A 58 -23.78 -8.46 11.45
N VAL A 59 -24.72 -9.35 11.78
CA VAL A 59 -25.66 -9.14 12.88
C VAL A 59 -24.94 -9.54 14.16
N LEU A 60 -24.72 -8.56 15.05
CA LEU A 60 -24.05 -8.83 16.32
C LEU A 60 -25.03 -9.41 17.33
N ASN A 61 -24.76 -10.63 17.79
CA ASN A 61 -25.52 -11.27 18.86
C ASN A 61 -24.89 -10.92 20.23
N PRO A 62 -25.60 -10.22 21.13
CA PRO A 62 -25.05 -9.87 22.44
C PRO A 62 -24.71 -11.08 23.32
N ALA A 63 -25.27 -12.25 23.03
CA ALA A 63 -25.01 -13.49 23.77
C ALA A 63 -23.70 -14.20 23.34
N GLU A 64 -23.17 -13.89 22.16
CA GLU A 64 -21.92 -14.46 21.65
C GLU A 64 -20.73 -13.55 21.97
N ALA A 65 -19.55 -14.14 22.17
CA ALA A 65 -18.33 -13.36 22.37
C ALA A 65 -18.05 -12.50 21.12
N ARG A 66 -17.90 -11.20 21.34
CA ARG A 66 -17.67 -10.23 20.25
C ARG A 66 -16.43 -10.56 19.41
N GLY A 67 -15.41 -11.17 20.03
CA GLY A 67 -14.18 -11.61 19.34
C GLY A 67 -14.47 -12.65 18.25
N ASP A 68 -15.31 -13.64 18.54
CA ASP A 68 -15.61 -14.73 17.60
C ASP A 68 -16.41 -14.22 16.39
N GLN A 69 -17.34 -13.30 16.64
CA GLN A 69 -18.14 -12.66 15.59
C GLN A 69 -17.27 -11.79 14.67
N LEU A 70 -16.27 -11.08 15.24
CA LEU A 70 -15.32 -10.29 14.47
C LEU A 70 -14.33 -11.18 13.70
N GLN A 71 -13.89 -12.30 14.28
CA GLN A 71 -13.04 -13.27 13.59
C GLN A 71 -13.72 -13.84 12.34
N ARG A 72 -15.03 -14.12 12.43
CA ARG A 72 -15.84 -14.54 11.26
C ARG A 72 -15.81 -13.49 10.15
N LEU A 73 -15.93 -12.21 10.49
CA LEU A 73 -15.85 -11.12 9.51
C LEU A 73 -14.44 -11.01 8.89
N GLU A 74 -13.38 -11.10 9.69
CA GLU A 74 -12.00 -11.09 9.19
C GLU A 74 -11.72 -12.25 8.24
N ASP A 75 -12.18 -13.45 8.60
CA ASP A 75 -12.03 -14.65 7.78
C ASP A 75 -12.84 -14.55 6.49
N CYS A 76 -14.05 -14.00 6.55
CA CYS A 76 -14.89 -13.70 5.39
C CYS A 76 -14.17 -12.75 4.43
N ILE A 77 -13.66 -11.61 4.92
CA ILE A 77 -12.91 -10.65 4.11
C ILE A 77 -11.68 -11.30 3.47
N ARG A 78 -10.97 -12.16 4.21
CA ARG A 78 -9.81 -12.89 3.69
C ARG A 78 -10.20 -13.83 2.56
N SER A 79 -11.30 -14.57 2.71
CA SER A 79 -11.83 -15.45 1.67
C SER A 79 -12.31 -14.68 0.43
N VAL A 80 -13.01 -13.57 0.61
CA VAL A 80 -13.45 -12.68 -0.49
C VAL A 80 -12.25 -12.14 -1.28
N ARG A 81 -11.18 -11.72 -0.58
CA ARG A 81 -9.92 -11.28 -1.21
C ARG A 81 -9.23 -12.39 -2.01
N ALA A 82 -9.14 -13.59 -1.44
CA ALA A 82 -8.55 -14.73 -2.13
C ALA A 82 -9.35 -15.11 -3.38
N TRP A 83 -10.69 -15.16 -3.27
CA TRP A 83 -11.57 -15.47 -4.38
C TRP A 83 -11.52 -14.43 -5.49
N THR A 84 -11.58 -13.13 -5.15
CA THR A 84 -11.47 -12.05 -6.15
C THR A 84 -10.13 -12.08 -6.88
N THR A 85 -9.03 -12.32 -6.15
CA THR A 85 -7.70 -12.47 -6.77
C THR A 85 -7.64 -13.67 -7.72
N ALA A 86 -8.17 -14.83 -7.30
CA ALA A 86 -8.22 -16.03 -8.15
C ALA A 86 -9.09 -15.84 -9.40
N ASN A 87 -10.16 -15.04 -9.28
CA ASN A 87 -11.09 -14.71 -10.34
C ASN A 87 -10.73 -13.39 -11.06
N LYS A 88 -9.48 -12.92 -10.97
CA LYS A 88 -8.99 -11.74 -11.69
C LYS A 88 -9.84 -10.46 -11.50
N LEU A 89 -10.55 -10.37 -10.39
CA LEU A 89 -11.30 -9.18 -9.97
C LEU A 89 -10.43 -8.35 -9.04
N MET A 90 -10.49 -7.02 -9.20
CA MET A 90 -9.78 -6.09 -8.33
C MET A 90 -10.75 -5.47 -7.33
N LEU A 91 -10.53 -5.73 -6.05
CA LEU A 91 -11.24 -5.01 -4.98
C LEU A 91 -10.81 -3.54 -4.98
N ASN A 92 -11.80 -2.65 -4.94
CA ASN A 92 -11.54 -1.24 -4.85
C ASN A 92 -11.35 -0.83 -3.38
N ASP A 93 -10.12 -0.99 -2.89
CA ASP A 93 -9.76 -0.64 -1.51
C ASP A 93 -9.99 0.85 -1.20
N THR A 94 -10.09 1.73 -2.20
CA THR A 94 -10.43 3.14 -1.99
C THR A 94 -11.92 3.38 -1.70
N LYS A 95 -12.80 2.46 -2.11
CA LYS A 95 -14.25 2.51 -1.80
C LYS A 95 -14.59 1.82 -0.45
N THR A 96 -13.71 0.99 0.11
CA THR A 96 -13.95 0.24 1.36
C THR A 96 -13.90 1.14 2.61
N GLN A 97 -15.06 1.44 3.22
CA GLN A 97 -15.17 2.41 4.33
C GLN A 97 -15.01 1.79 5.73
N ILE A 98 -13.77 1.50 6.16
CA ILE A 98 -13.45 1.03 7.52
C ILE A 98 -13.94 2.04 8.60
N GLY A 99 -13.98 3.33 8.27
CA GLY A 99 -14.43 4.37 9.20
C GLY A 99 -15.87 4.18 9.73
N ARG A 100 -16.79 3.59 8.95
CA ARG A 100 -18.20 3.42 9.36
C ARG A 100 -18.35 2.34 10.43
N ILE A 101 -17.52 1.30 10.38
CA ILE A 101 -17.53 0.20 11.34
C ILE A 101 -16.65 0.48 12.56
N ARG A 102 -15.91 1.61 12.60
CA ARG A 102 -14.93 1.89 13.65
C ARG A 102 -15.51 1.84 15.08
N LYS A 103 -16.74 2.32 15.28
CA LYS A 103 -17.44 2.25 16.59
C LYS A 103 -17.72 0.82 17.06
N TYR A 104 -17.67 -0.15 16.16
CA TYR A 104 -17.96 -1.56 16.41
C TYR A 104 -16.71 -2.45 16.47
N ILE A 105 -15.51 -1.90 16.31
CA ILE A 105 -14.25 -2.65 16.40
C ILE A 105 -13.33 -2.07 17.47
N ASP A 106 -12.55 -2.93 18.11
CA ASP A 106 -11.50 -2.55 19.05
C ASP A 106 -10.28 -1.98 18.32
N ARG A 107 -9.41 -1.27 19.07
CA ARG A 107 -8.24 -0.60 18.51
C ARG A 107 -7.26 -1.57 17.81
N PRO A 108 -6.86 -2.71 18.40
CA PRO A 108 -6.00 -3.69 17.73
C PRO A 108 -6.55 -4.18 16.39
N THR A 109 -7.84 -4.50 16.32
CA THR A 109 -8.50 -4.90 15.07
C THR A 109 -8.52 -3.77 14.05
N ALA A 110 -8.81 -2.54 14.48
CA ALA A 110 -8.73 -1.37 13.62
C ALA A 110 -7.31 -1.15 13.06
N GLU A 111 -6.27 -1.36 13.88
CA GLU A 111 -4.86 -1.30 13.44
C GLU A 111 -4.56 -2.36 12.39
N ARG A 112 -5.00 -3.61 12.58
CA ARG A 112 -4.83 -4.70 11.60
C ARG A 112 -5.51 -4.40 10.27
N LEU A 113 -6.76 -3.92 10.31
CA LEU A 113 -7.50 -3.55 9.11
C LEU A 113 -6.82 -2.38 8.39
N VAL A 114 -6.48 -1.31 9.12
CA VAL A 114 -5.79 -0.16 8.51
C VAL A 114 -4.43 -0.56 7.95
N HIS A 115 -3.69 -1.45 8.61
CA HIS A 115 -2.45 -1.99 8.07
C HIS A 115 -2.68 -2.78 6.77
N ALA A 116 -3.66 -3.69 6.76
CA ALA A 116 -3.94 -4.57 5.62
C ALA A 116 -4.51 -3.84 4.38
N PHE A 117 -5.23 -2.73 4.57
CA PHE A 117 -5.90 -2.00 3.50
C PHE A 117 -5.20 -0.70 3.10
N VAL A 118 -4.57 0.00 4.05
CA VAL A 118 -3.99 1.33 3.80
C VAL A 118 -2.47 1.28 3.86
N THR A 119 -1.91 0.85 4.98
CA THR A 119 -0.46 0.93 5.20
C THR A 119 0.31 0.02 4.25
N SER A 120 -0.18 -1.20 3.99
CA SER A 120 0.38 -2.15 3.02
C SER A 120 0.54 -1.52 1.63
N HIS A 121 -0.48 -0.84 1.14
CA HIS A 121 -0.48 -0.15 -0.15
C HIS A 121 0.37 1.13 -0.13
N LEU A 122 0.34 1.89 0.97
CA LEU A 122 1.15 3.08 1.14
C LEU A 122 2.65 2.76 1.14
N ASP A 123 3.01 1.53 1.54
CA ASP A 123 4.39 1.05 1.59
C ASP A 123 4.81 0.19 0.40
N ALA A 124 3.84 -0.31 -0.36
CA ALA A 124 4.10 -0.97 -1.62
C ALA A 124 4.74 0.03 -2.60
N ASN A 125 5.98 -0.22 -2.98
CA ASN A 125 6.74 0.58 -3.95
C ASN A 125 6.90 2.07 -3.61
N ASN A 126 6.78 2.44 -2.33
CA ASN A 126 6.83 3.85 -1.93
C ASN A 126 8.19 4.51 -2.20
N SER A 127 9.27 3.74 -2.33
CA SER A 127 10.59 4.24 -2.75
C SER A 127 10.56 4.95 -4.11
N LEU A 128 9.67 4.56 -5.02
CA LEU A 128 9.50 5.19 -6.34
C LEU A 128 8.91 6.60 -6.26
N LEU A 129 8.29 6.93 -5.14
CA LEU A 129 7.65 8.23 -4.90
C LEU A 129 8.66 9.31 -4.51
N TYR A 130 9.95 8.97 -4.39
CA TYR A 130 10.99 9.91 -4.07
C TYR A 130 11.12 11.03 -5.11
N GLY A 131 11.26 12.26 -4.63
CA GLY A 131 11.31 13.47 -5.46
C GLY A 131 9.99 13.88 -6.09
N LEU A 132 8.84 13.32 -5.68
CA LEU A 132 7.54 13.84 -6.09
C LEU A 132 7.26 15.24 -5.49
N PRO A 133 6.43 16.07 -6.16
CA PRO A 133 6.01 17.35 -5.62
C PRO A 133 5.34 17.22 -4.25
N ASN A 134 5.58 18.20 -3.37
CA ASN A 134 4.98 18.23 -2.02
C ASN A 134 3.44 18.17 -2.06
N SER A 135 2.81 18.68 -3.12
CA SER A 135 1.35 18.60 -3.31
C SER A 135 0.85 17.16 -3.47
N ALA A 136 1.61 16.28 -4.13
CA ALA A 136 1.30 14.87 -4.26
C ALA A 136 1.55 14.11 -2.94
N ILE A 137 2.69 14.37 -2.28
CA ILE A 137 2.98 13.79 -0.96
C ILE A 137 1.92 14.20 0.08
N ALA A 138 1.43 15.45 0.03
CA ALA A 138 0.37 15.92 0.92
C ALA A 138 -0.97 15.18 0.72
N LYS A 139 -1.26 14.67 -0.49
CA LYS A 139 -2.45 13.81 -0.72
C LYS A 139 -2.29 12.47 0.01
N LEU A 140 -1.12 11.84 -0.11
CA LEU A 140 -0.82 10.58 0.59
C LEU A 140 -0.78 10.76 2.11
N GLN A 141 -0.23 11.88 2.58
CA GLN A 141 -0.21 12.21 4.01
C GLN A 141 -1.63 12.36 4.57
N ARG A 142 -2.57 12.93 3.79
CA ARG A 142 -3.98 12.99 4.18
C ARG A 142 -4.58 11.59 4.33
N VAL A 143 -4.27 10.65 3.43
CA VAL A 143 -4.70 9.24 3.55
C VAL A 143 -4.16 8.61 4.84
N GLN A 144 -2.87 8.76 5.12
CA GLN A 144 -2.26 8.26 6.36
C GLN A 144 -2.91 8.89 7.62
N ASN A 145 -3.18 10.19 7.58
CA ASN A 145 -3.83 10.89 8.70
C ASN A 145 -5.27 10.43 8.90
N SER A 146 -6.01 10.13 7.83
CA SER A 146 -7.35 9.53 7.92
C SER A 146 -7.29 8.11 8.51
N ALA A 147 -6.34 7.30 8.08
CA ALA A 147 -6.07 5.98 8.66
C ALA A 147 -5.75 6.06 10.17
N ALA A 148 -4.91 7.00 10.59
CA ALA A 148 -4.59 7.22 11.99
C ALA A 148 -5.84 7.63 12.81
N ARG A 149 -6.73 8.45 12.24
CA ARG A 149 -8.01 8.79 12.89
C ARG A 149 -8.90 7.58 13.07
N VAL A 150 -8.98 6.72 12.04
CA VAL A 150 -9.73 5.46 12.14
C VAL A 150 -9.15 4.61 13.26
N VAL A 151 -7.85 4.37 13.32
CA VAL A 151 -7.23 3.58 14.41
C VAL A 151 -7.55 4.16 15.78
N LEU A 152 -7.30 5.45 15.98
CA LEU A 152 -7.47 6.12 17.26
C LEU A 152 -8.94 6.36 17.65
N GLY A 153 -9.87 6.15 16.72
CA GLY A 153 -11.30 6.38 16.95
C GLY A 153 -11.65 7.86 17.18
N VAL A 154 -10.80 8.77 16.72
CA VAL A 154 -10.97 10.22 16.92
C VAL A 154 -11.63 10.85 15.70
N SER A 155 -12.58 11.75 15.95
CA SER A 155 -13.24 12.56 14.92
C SER A 155 -13.14 14.03 15.31
N GLY A 156 -13.13 14.93 14.31
CA GLY A 156 -13.01 16.37 14.52
C GLY A 156 -11.83 17.01 13.78
N ARG A 157 -12.02 18.29 13.39
CA ARG A 157 -11.01 19.06 12.64
C ARG A 157 -9.91 19.59 13.56
N ASP A 158 -10.24 19.85 14.83
CA ASP A 158 -9.33 20.45 15.82
C ASP A 158 -8.38 19.43 16.47
N VAL A 159 -8.55 18.15 16.16
CA VAL A 159 -7.67 17.09 16.63
C VAL A 159 -6.30 17.23 15.96
N ASN A 160 -5.24 17.38 16.78
CA ASN A 160 -3.86 17.38 16.31
C ASN A 160 -3.41 15.97 15.90
N ILE A 161 -3.86 15.54 14.73
CA ILE A 161 -3.59 14.21 14.21
C ILE A 161 -2.10 13.95 13.98
N ASN A 162 -1.32 14.98 13.68
CA ASN A 162 0.12 14.84 13.44
C ASN A 162 0.87 14.45 14.73
N ALA A 163 0.49 15.05 15.86
CA ALA A 163 1.03 14.71 17.17
C ALA A 163 0.62 13.29 17.59
N LEU A 164 -0.67 12.96 17.47
CA LEU A 164 -1.18 11.63 17.84
C LEU A 164 -0.55 10.52 16.98
N ARG A 165 -0.49 10.71 15.67
CA ARG A 165 0.17 9.75 14.75
C ARG A 165 1.63 9.48 15.13
N LYS A 166 2.34 10.49 15.65
CA LYS A 166 3.75 10.37 16.07
C LYS A 166 3.90 9.74 17.46
N ASN A 167 3.08 10.18 18.42
CA ASN A 167 3.27 9.84 19.84
C ASN A 167 2.51 8.57 20.25
N GLU A 168 1.32 8.35 19.70
CA GLU A 168 0.43 7.23 20.06
C GLU A 168 0.63 6.01 19.15
N LEU A 169 0.88 6.26 17.86
CA LEU A 169 1.01 5.19 16.85
C LEU A 169 2.46 4.96 16.43
N HIS A 170 3.37 5.89 16.74
CA HIS A 170 4.75 5.88 16.28
C HIS A 170 4.90 5.74 14.75
N TRP A 171 3.92 6.22 13.98
CA TRP A 171 3.97 6.16 12.53
C TRP A 171 4.88 7.28 12.00
N LEU A 172 5.72 6.95 11.02
CA LEU A 172 6.50 7.93 10.27
C LEU A 172 5.64 8.67 9.24
N PRO A 173 5.86 9.99 9.02
CA PRO A 173 5.22 10.72 7.92
C PRO A 173 5.51 10.05 6.58
N VAL A 174 4.63 10.22 5.59
CA VAL A 174 4.79 9.58 4.27
C VAL A 174 6.14 9.91 3.65
N LYS A 175 6.58 11.17 3.75
CA LYS A 175 7.89 11.60 3.25
C LYS A 175 9.04 10.80 3.88
N ASP A 176 8.98 10.60 5.19
CA ASP A 176 10.02 9.89 5.94
C ASP A 176 9.95 8.38 5.69
N ARG A 177 8.76 7.81 5.45
CA ARG A 177 8.59 6.40 5.03
C ARG A 177 9.26 6.11 3.69
N ILE A 178 9.17 7.03 2.73
CA ILE A 178 9.83 6.92 1.42
C ILE A 178 11.35 6.86 1.60
N VAL A 179 11.91 7.82 2.36
CA VAL A 179 13.35 7.88 2.67
C VAL A 179 13.79 6.61 3.38
N TYR A 180 13.03 6.19 4.40
CA TYR A 180 13.28 4.97 5.15
C TYR A 180 13.31 3.73 4.25
N LYS A 181 12.38 3.59 3.30
CA LYS A 181 12.39 2.45 2.36
C LYS A 181 13.63 2.43 1.48
N ILE A 182 14.06 3.59 0.96
CA ILE A 182 15.28 3.69 0.17
C ILE A 182 16.51 3.27 0.99
N LEU A 183 16.62 3.79 2.22
CA LEU A 183 17.71 3.44 3.13
C LEU A 183 17.70 1.95 3.51
N LEU A 184 16.52 1.37 3.74
CA LEU A 184 16.36 -0.04 4.03
C LEU A 184 16.79 -0.92 2.85
N LEU A 185 16.41 -0.56 1.62
CA LEU A 185 16.84 -1.25 0.40
C LEU A 185 18.36 -1.15 0.23
N THR A 186 18.94 0.02 0.49
CA THR A 186 20.39 0.27 0.44
C THR A 186 21.14 -0.58 1.46
N TYR A 187 20.67 -0.61 2.70
CA TYR A 187 21.22 -1.46 3.76
C TYR A 187 21.19 -2.93 3.35
N LYS A 188 20.04 -3.42 2.84
CA LYS A 188 19.89 -4.79 2.38
C LYS A 188 20.84 -5.13 1.23
N SER A 189 21.02 -4.23 0.26
CA SER A 189 21.97 -4.45 -0.84
C SER A 189 23.42 -4.51 -0.39
N LEU A 190 23.82 -3.66 0.56
CA LEU A 190 25.19 -3.65 1.10
C LEU A 190 25.52 -4.89 1.92
N ASN A 191 24.50 -5.46 2.59
CA ASN A 191 24.62 -6.71 3.36
C ASN A 191 24.36 -7.97 2.50
N GLY A 192 24.35 -7.86 1.17
CA GLY A 192 24.24 -9.01 0.27
C GLY A 192 22.86 -9.65 0.14
N LEU A 193 21.80 -9.03 0.69
CA LEU A 193 20.42 -9.52 0.58
C LEU A 193 19.74 -9.16 -0.75
N SER A 194 20.37 -8.29 -1.56
CA SER A 194 19.86 -7.90 -2.88
C SER A 194 21.02 -7.56 -3.80
N SER A 195 21.42 -8.52 -4.65
CA SER A 195 22.51 -8.37 -5.61
C SER A 195 22.19 -7.36 -6.71
N TYR A 196 20.99 -7.39 -7.27
CA TYR A 196 20.59 -6.51 -8.37
C TYR A 196 20.56 -5.01 -7.98
N ILE A 197 20.21 -4.68 -6.73
CA ILE A 197 20.24 -3.30 -6.22
C ILE A 197 21.67 -2.88 -5.88
N ARG A 198 22.49 -3.84 -5.43
CA ARG A 198 23.90 -3.58 -5.11
C ARG A 198 24.59 -3.00 -6.32
N ASP A 199 24.43 -3.57 -7.51
CA ASP A 199 25.11 -3.07 -8.72
C ASP A 199 24.66 -1.66 -9.16
N LEU A 200 23.45 -1.24 -8.77
CA LEU A 200 22.94 0.12 -8.99
C LEU A 200 23.51 1.16 -8.00
N ALA A 201 24.02 0.71 -6.86
CA ALA A 201 24.60 1.54 -5.80
C ALA A 201 26.09 1.25 -5.53
N ALA A 202 26.65 0.24 -6.21
CA ALA A 202 27.98 -0.27 -5.98
C ALA A 202 28.99 0.68 -6.60
N TYR A 203 29.94 1.07 -5.76
CA TYR A 203 31.11 1.81 -6.16
C TYR A 203 32.34 1.06 -5.67
N THR A 204 33.25 0.76 -6.59
CA THR A 204 34.59 0.27 -6.29
C THR A 204 35.55 1.46 -6.41
N PRO A 205 36.11 1.99 -5.30
CA PRO A 205 37.13 3.02 -5.40
C PRO A 205 38.37 2.46 -6.09
N GLY A 206 38.90 3.16 -7.09
CA GLY A 206 40.16 2.76 -7.74
C GLY A 206 41.41 2.87 -6.85
N ARG A 207 41.27 3.39 -5.62
CA ARG A 207 42.36 3.56 -4.64
C ARG A 207 41.81 3.69 -3.21
N SER A 208 42.54 3.15 -2.22
CA SER A 208 42.18 3.23 -0.79
C SER A 208 42.19 4.67 -0.29
N LEU A 209 41.06 5.12 0.27
CA LEU A 209 40.88 6.45 0.85
C LEU A 209 40.79 6.37 2.39
N ARG A 210 41.20 7.43 3.09
CA ARG A 210 41.08 7.53 4.56
C ARG A 210 39.63 7.48 5.06
N SER A 211 38.66 7.74 4.19
CA SER A 211 37.22 7.60 4.44
C SER A 211 36.67 6.18 4.24
N ALA A 212 37.51 5.19 3.90
CA ALA A 212 37.08 3.81 3.71
C ALA A 212 36.41 3.20 4.96
N SER A 213 36.78 3.67 6.16
CA SER A 213 36.15 3.26 7.42
C SER A 213 34.76 3.87 7.66
N GLN A 214 34.31 4.84 6.87
CA GLN A 214 33.05 5.57 7.09
C GLN A 214 31.83 4.98 6.36
N ALA A 215 32.01 3.90 5.59
CA ALA A 215 30.96 3.23 4.81
C ALA A 215 30.16 4.20 3.89
N LEU A 216 30.85 5.14 3.24
CA LEU A 216 30.25 6.09 2.30
C LEU A 216 30.06 5.48 0.91
N LEU A 217 28.98 5.88 0.24
CA LEU A 217 28.67 5.53 -1.15
C LEU A 217 29.04 6.70 -2.07
N VAL A 218 29.40 6.42 -3.32
CA VAL A 218 29.65 7.50 -4.29
C VAL A 218 28.33 7.96 -4.89
N VAL A 219 28.13 9.28 -4.87
CA VAL A 219 26.99 9.94 -5.52
C VAL A 219 27.38 10.22 -6.98
N PRO A 220 26.72 9.59 -7.96
CA PRO A 220 26.98 9.88 -9.37
C PRO A 220 26.72 11.35 -9.69
N LYS A 221 27.50 11.93 -10.61
CA LYS A 221 27.18 13.24 -11.17
C LYS A 221 25.93 13.11 -12.03
N SER A 222 24.87 13.85 -11.74
CA SER A 222 23.62 13.83 -12.49
C SER A 222 23.89 14.24 -13.96
N VAL A 223 23.69 13.32 -14.91
CA VAL A 223 24.09 13.50 -16.32
C VAL A 223 22.96 14.07 -17.19
N SER A 224 21.69 14.10 -16.75
CA SER A 224 20.62 14.61 -17.61
C SER A 224 19.40 15.14 -16.84
N THR A 225 19.02 16.38 -17.19
CA THR A 225 17.89 17.19 -16.69
C THR A 225 17.87 17.40 -15.16
N LYS A 226 18.05 18.66 -14.74
CA LYS A 226 18.22 19.14 -13.35
C LYS A 226 17.26 18.63 -12.24
N ASN A 227 16.29 17.77 -12.54
CA ASN A 227 15.29 17.30 -11.56
C ASN A 227 14.90 15.81 -11.69
N TYR A 228 15.08 15.15 -12.84
CA TYR A 228 14.60 13.77 -13.03
C TYR A 228 15.65 12.72 -12.67
N GLY A 229 16.90 12.90 -13.11
CA GLY A 229 17.99 11.97 -12.80
C GLY A 229 18.26 11.83 -11.30
N ASP A 230 18.04 12.90 -10.53
CA ASP A 230 18.24 12.94 -9.08
C ASP A 230 17.24 12.07 -8.30
N ARG A 231 16.16 11.63 -8.95
CA ARG A 231 15.15 10.73 -8.38
C ARG A 231 15.52 9.26 -8.52
N ALA A 232 16.45 8.94 -9.42
CA ALA A 232 16.88 7.56 -9.64
C ALA A 232 17.48 6.99 -8.35
N PHE A 233 17.23 5.71 -8.09
CA PHE A 233 17.75 5.03 -6.90
C PHE A 233 19.28 5.14 -6.81
N SER A 234 19.98 5.00 -7.93
CA SER A 234 21.45 5.11 -8.03
C SER A 234 22.00 6.48 -7.61
N VAL A 235 21.18 7.53 -7.59
CA VAL A 235 21.57 8.88 -7.14
C VAL A 235 21.02 9.19 -5.75
N ALA A 236 19.75 8.89 -5.52
CA ALA A 236 19.04 9.15 -4.27
C ALA A 236 19.60 8.33 -3.10
N ALA A 237 19.86 7.03 -3.31
CA ALA A 237 20.32 6.14 -2.25
C ALA A 237 21.69 6.52 -1.69
N PRO A 238 22.75 6.75 -2.51
CA PRO A 238 24.03 7.22 -2.00
C PRO A 238 23.95 8.54 -1.25
N LYS A 239 23.15 9.49 -1.74
CA LYS A 239 22.96 10.80 -1.09
C LYS A 239 22.35 10.64 0.30
N LEU A 240 21.20 9.97 0.39
CA LEU A 240 20.51 9.74 1.66
C LEU A 240 21.33 8.89 2.63
N TRP A 241 22.04 7.87 2.11
CA TRP A 241 22.90 7.02 2.92
C TRP A 241 24.06 7.81 3.52
N ASN A 242 24.72 8.65 2.72
CA ASN A 242 25.85 9.43 3.21
C ASN A 242 25.49 10.41 4.31
N ASP A 243 24.27 10.98 4.26
CA ASP A 243 23.73 11.87 5.29
C ASP A 243 23.45 11.14 6.63
N LEU A 244 23.46 9.80 6.67
CA LEU A 244 23.26 9.05 7.91
C LEU A 244 24.48 9.15 8.86
N PRO A 245 24.24 9.26 10.17
CA PRO A 245 25.27 9.09 11.20
C PRO A 245 26.00 7.74 11.11
N HIS A 246 27.30 7.75 11.41
CA HIS A 246 28.15 6.56 11.28
C HIS A 246 27.67 5.38 12.15
N ASN A 247 27.20 5.66 13.37
CA ASN A 247 26.66 4.65 14.28
C ASN A 247 25.42 3.92 13.74
N ILE A 248 24.64 4.56 12.85
CA ILE A 248 23.49 3.92 12.20
C ILE A 248 23.96 3.01 11.06
N LYS A 249 25.00 3.43 10.31
CA LYS A 249 25.56 2.65 9.19
C LYS A 249 26.22 1.35 9.65
N THR A 250 26.82 1.35 10.84
CA THR A 250 27.54 0.21 11.42
C THR A 250 26.68 -0.62 12.39
N ALA A 251 25.42 -0.24 12.59
CA ALA A 251 24.52 -0.99 13.45
C ALA A 251 24.29 -2.42 12.92
N SER A 252 24.48 -3.40 13.79
CA SER A 252 24.30 -4.83 13.52
C SER A 252 22.83 -5.27 13.41
N SER A 253 21.87 -4.38 13.71
CA SER A 253 20.47 -4.75 13.87
C SER A 253 19.71 -4.81 12.53
N GLN A 254 19.24 -6.03 12.22
CA GLN A 254 18.21 -6.31 11.22
C GLN A 254 16.78 -6.00 11.72
N TYR A 255 16.61 -5.57 12.97
CA TYR A 255 15.29 -5.32 13.58
C TYR A 255 14.81 -3.89 13.34
N LEU A 256 14.66 -3.55 12.07
CA LEU A 256 13.81 -2.46 11.64
C LEU A 256 12.41 -3.04 11.46
N ARG A 257 11.70 -3.21 12.59
CA ARG A 257 10.36 -3.80 12.65
C ARG A 257 9.48 -3.19 11.56
N GLN A 258 8.77 -4.08 10.87
CA GLN A 258 7.72 -3.79 9.92
C GLN A 258 6.82 -2.68 10.48
N PHE A 259 6.77 -1.55 9.77
CA PHE A 259 5.72 -0.55 9.88
C PHE A 259 4.72 -0.74 8.76
#